data_AF-A0A4Y4D3V7-F1
#
_entry.id   AF-A0A4Y4D3V7-F1
#
_cell.length_a   1.000
_cell.length_b   1.000
_cell.length_c   1.000
_cell.angle_alpha   90.00
_cell.angle_beta   90.00
_cell.angle_gamma   90.00
#
_symmetry.space_group_name_H-M   'P 1'
#
loop_
_entity.id
_entity.type
_entity.pdbx_description
1 polymer ?
#
loop_
_entity_poly.entity_id
_entity_poly.type
_entity_poly.pdbx_seq_one_letter_code
_entity_poly.pdbx_strand_id
1 'polypeptide(L)'
;MLYPLSYEGNTAPPYPRRGPPASWAHNGGMTVYIDPPRWPAHGTVFSHMVSDTSLDELHETARALGISVRAFDEDHYDVPAHRHADAVALGVRAVDGKQLTRLLIRSGLRIPARGRPAKIAATLSDRWRRHFPVHPALGEALVSRWGEPHRHYHGTSHLLQALEAVDRLTGGSPSDELLLAVWFHDAVYRGVPGRDEEESAELARRELTGDGWEPGLGERVAELVLVTLAHRPDPADRSSCLLVDADLSILGGSPTEYDRYAAAVRREYEHVPDPEFRAARAEVLRTLMATPPLFHDPLAVQLWEARARENVTREIEQLSAA
;
A
#
# COMPACT_ATOMS: atom_id res chain seq x y z
N MET A 1 -48.15 -27.67 12.65
CA MET A 1 -47.36 -28.07 11.47
C MET A 1 -45.92 -27.69 11.76
N LEU A 2 -44.98 -28.48 12.32
CA LEU A 2 -44.72 -29.93 12.32
C LEU A 2 -44.86 -30.54 10.93
N TYR A 3 -43.75 -30.68 10.20
CA TYR A 3 -43.00 -31.93 10.02
C TYR A 3 -41.54 -31.63 9.58
N PRO A 4 -40.59 -32.57 9.78
CA PRO A 4 -39.16 -32.35 10.01
C PRO A 4 -38.27 -32.79 8.84
N LEU A 5 -36.98 -32.47 8.88
CA LEU A 5 -35.95 -33.23 8.20
C LEU A 5 -34.79 -33.54 9.16
N SER A 6 -34.52 -34.83 9.24
CA SER A 6 -33.51 -35.54 10.02
C SER A 6 -32.09 -35.18 9.61
N TYR A 7 -31.25 -34.89 10.60
CA TYR A 7 -29.79 -34.86 10.46
C TYR A 7 -29.28 -36.30 10.63
N GLU A 8 -29.16 -37.04 9.53
CA GLU A 8 -28.40 -38.28 9.52
C GLU A 8 -26.90 -37.96 9.50
N GLY A 9 -26.16 -38.69 10.33
CA GLY A 9 -24.75 -38.45 10.63
C GLY A 9 -23.85 -38.61 9.40
N ASN A 10 -22.96 -37.65 9.22
CA ASN A 10 -21.76 -37.83 8.40
C ASN A 10 -20.55 -37.85 9.35
N THR A 11 -20.15 -39.05 9.76
CA THR A 11 -18.86 -39.28 10.42
C THR A 11 -17.76 -39.12 9.38
N ALA A 12 -17.19 -37.91 9.31
CA ALA A 12 -15.93 -37.71 8.61
C ALA A 12 -14.83 -38.55 9.32
N PRO A 13 -14.01 -39.30 8.58
CA PRO A 13 -12.94 -40.08 9.19
C PRO A 13 -11.90 -39.16 9.87
N PRO A 14 -11.24 -39.60 10.95
CA PRO A 14 -10.21 -38.81 11.60
C PRO A 14 -9.05 -38.59 10.62
N TYR A 15 -8.75 -37.33 10.30
CA TYR A 15 -7.54 -36.98 9.56
C TYR A 15 -6.32 -37.58 10.30
N PRO A 16 -5.45 -38.35 9.62
CA PRO A 16 -4.21 -38.78 10.24
C PRO A 16 -3.37 -37.54 10.57
N ARG A 17 -2.88 -37.45 11.81
CA ARG A 17 -1.85 -36.48 12.21
C ARG A 17 -0.59 -36.75 11.38
N ARG A 18 -0.47 -36.09 10.22
CA ARG A 18 0.79 -36.02 9.48
C ARG A 18 1.71 -35.08 10.25
N GLY A 19 2.90 -35.56 10.59
CA GLY A 19 3.99 -34.69 11.02
C GLY A 19 4.35 -33.67 9.92
N PRO A 20 5.12 -32.63 10.25
CA PRO A 20 5.43 -31.55 9.32
C PRO A 20 6.10 -32.08 8.04
N PRO A 21 5.88 -31.44 6.87
CA PRO A 21 6.55 -31.78 5.62
C PRO A 21 8.07 -31.69 5.75
N ALA A 22 8.79 -32.55 5.01
CA ALA A 22 10.26 -32.59 5.01
C ALA A 22 10.94 -31.29 4.52
N SER A 23 10.20 -30.32 3.97
CA SER A 23 10.70 -29.02 3.54
C SER A 23 11.02 -28.04 4.69
N TRP A 24 10.76 -28.43 5.94
CA TRP A 24 10.97 -27.60 7.13
C TRP A 24 12.37 -27.83 7.75
N ALA A 25 13.23 -28.60 7.08
CA ALA A 25 14.61 -28.83 7.48
C ALA A 25 15.53 -27.68 7.00
N HIS A 26 15.99 -26.90 7.98
CA HIS A 26 16.95 -25.80 7.95
C HIS A 26 17.84 -25.63 6.70
N ASN A 27 17.65 -24.50 6.01
CA ASN A 27 18.71 -23.63 5.51
C ASN A 27 18.38 -22.20 5.95
N GLY A 28 19.35 -21.46 6.48
CA GLY A 28 19.12 -20.23 7.26
C GLY A 28 18.31 -19.15 6.55
N GLY A 29 17.32 -18.57 7.24
CA GLY A 29 16.70 -17.30 6.84
C GLY A 29 15.20 -17.13 7.06
N MET A 30 14.46 -18.10 7.62
CA MET A 30 12.99 -18.05 7.71
C MET A 30 12.51 -18.43 9.11
N THR A 31 11.72 -17.57 9.78
CA THR A 31 11.24 -17.81 11.14
C THR A 31 9.96 -17.02 11.44
N VAL A 32 8.88 -17.74 11.73
CA VAL A 32 7.65 -17.17 12.29
C VAL A 32 7.71 -17.22 13.82
N TYR A 33 7.24 -16.16 14.46
CA TYR A 33 7.22 -15.99 15.92
C TYR A 33 5.80 -15.77 16.43
N ILE A 34 5.53 -16.16 17.67
CA ILE A 34 4.22 -15.99 18.33
C ILE A 34 4.40 -15.51 19.79
N ASP A 35 3.55 -14.58 20.24
CA ASP A 35 3.52 -14.16 21.66
C ASP A 35 2.52 -14.98 22.51
N PRO A 36 2.58 -14.92 23.85
CA PRO A 36 1.60 -15.61 24.69
C PRO A 36 0.19 -15.03 24.52
N PRO A 37 -0.86 -15.86 24.61
CA PRO A 37 -2.22 -15.40 24.36
C PRO A 37 -2.70 -14.50 25.51
N ARG A 38 -2.76 -13.20 25.25
CA ARG A 38 -3.01 -12.17 26.27
C ARG A 38 -4.08 -11.15 25.88
N TRP A 39 -4.44 -11.08 24.61
CA TRP A 39 -5.30 -10.02 24.07
C TRP A 39 -6.77 -10.46 24.07
N PRO A 40 -7.64 -9.89 24.92
CA PRO A 40 -9.02 -10.35 25.03
C PRO A 40 -9.89 -9.83 23.88
N ALA A 41 -10.55 -10.73 23.16
CA ALA A 41 -11.56 -10.42 22.14
C ALA A 41 -12.49 -11.63 21.92
N HIS A 42 -13.70 -11.42 21.42
CA HIS A 42 -14.61 -12.49 20.99
C HIS A 42 -14.77 -13.68 21.98
N GLY A 43 -14.71 -13.42 23.29
CA GLY A 43 -14.85 -14.46 24.32
C GLY A 43 -13.61 -15.36 24.53
N THR A 44 -12.46 -15.01 23.96
CA THR A 44 -11.17 -15.70 24.17
C THR A 44 -10.04 -14.68 24.34
N VAL A 45 -8.83 -15.17 24.59
CA VAL A 45 -7.59 -14.40 24.41
C VAL A 45 -6.88 -14.82 23.13
N PHE A 46 -6.15 -13.88 22.54
CA PHE A 46 -5.39 -14.03 21.30
C PHE A 46 -3.91 -13.77 21.53
N SER A 47 -3.11 -14.47 20.73
CA SER A 47 -1.70 -14.24 20.47
C SER A 47 -1.54 -13.52 19.14
N HIS A 48 -0.45 -12.79 18.96
CA HIS A 48 -0.01 -12.29 17.68
C HIS A 48 1.09 -13.17 17.11
N MET A 49 0.97 -13.49 15.83
CA MET A 49 1.97 -14.25 15.07
C MET A 49 2.53 -13.40 13.93
N VAL A 50 3.86 -13.33 13.83
CA VAL A 50 4.58 -12.45 12.88
C VAL A 50 5.70 -13.21 12.18
N SER A 51 6.09 -12.76 10.99
CA SER A 51 7.36 -13.12 10.37
C SER A 51 8.38 -12.01 10.59
N ASP A 52 9.67 -12.35 10.58
CA ASP A 52 10.76 -11.37 10.49
C ASP A 52 11.35 -11.23 9.08
N THR A 53 10.80 -11.93 8.08
CA THR A 53 11.37 -12.00 6.72
C THR A 53 10.35 -11.87 5.59
N SER A 54 9.17 -12.50 5.66
CA SER A 54 8.16 -12.47 4.59
C SER A 54 6.72 -12.68 5.09
N LEU A 55 5.77 -11.97 4.49
CA LEU A 55 4.34 -12.22 4.73
C LEU A 55 3.86 -13.55 4.14
N ASP A 56 4.52 -14.06 3.10
CA ASP A 56 4.13 -15.34 2.46
C ASP A 56 4.31 -16.51 3.41
N GLU A 57 5.46 -16.60 4.12
CA GLU A 57 5.68 -17.65 5.11
C GLU A 57 4.70 -17.54 6.30
N LEU A 58 4.31 -16.31 6.65
CA LEU A 58 3.34 -16.05 7.68
C LEU A 58 1.95 -16.56 7.26
N HIS A 59 1.55 -16.28 6.01
CA HIS A 59 0.30 -16.79 5.42
C HIS A 59 0.30 -18.31 5.31
N GLU A 60 1.41 -18.93 4.91
CA GLU A 60 1.56 -20.38 4.85
C GLU A 60 1.44 -21.03 6.22
N THR A 61 2.10 -20.45 7.23
CA THR A 61 2.01 -20.91 8.61
C THR A 61 0.60 -20.80 9.16
N ALA A 62 -0.09 -19.68 8.92
CA ALA A 62 -1.48 -19.49 9.33
C ALA A 62 -2.41 -20.52 8.65
N ARG A 63 -2.21 -20.79 7.37
CA ARG A 63 -2.97 -21.81 6.62
C ARG A 63 -2.74 -23.21 7.19
N ALA A 64 -1.51 -23.57 7.53
CA ALA A 64 -1.17 -24.85 8.16
C ALA A 64 -1.81 -25.01 9.55
N LEU A 65 -2.01 -23.91 10.28
CA LEU A 65 -2.72 -23.88 11.56
C LEU A 65 -4.25 -23.84 11.42
N GLY A 66 -4.78 -23.76 10.19
CA GLY A 66 -6.21 -23.61 9.95
C GLY A 66 -6.77 -22.27 10.44
N ILE A 67 -5.93 -21.22 10.49
CA ILE A 67 -6.33 -19.86 10.83
C ILE A 67 -6.85 -19.18 9.58
N SER A 68 -8.02 -18.55 9.68
CA SER A 68 -8.63 -17.83 8.56
C SER A 68 -7.77 -16.62 8.17
N VAL A 69 -7.67 -16.33 6.87
CA VAL A 69 -7.05 -15.09 6.37
C VAL A 69 -7.70 -13.83 6.95
N ARG A 70 -8.96 -13.90 7.40
CA ARG A 70 -9.64 -12.77 8.07
C ARG A 70 -9.01 -12.38 9.42
N ALA A 71 -8.20 -13.25 10.01
CA ALA A 71 -7.46 -12.95 11.24
C ALA A 71 -6.10 -12.27 10.94
N PHE A 72 -5.79 -12.01 9.68
CA PHE A 72 -4.63 -11.23 9.28
C PHE A 72 -4.94 -9.73 9.41
N ASP A 73 -4.11 -9.00 10.15
CA ASP A 73 -4.17 -7.54 10.29
C ASP A 73 -2.87 -6.93 9.73
N GLU A 74 -2.74 -7.02 8.40
CA GLU A 74 -1.72 -6.42 7.54
C GLU A 74 -0.26 -6.88 7.72
N ASP A 75 0.18 -7.14 8.95
CA ASP A 75 1.57 -7.53 9.26
C ASP A 75 1.68 -8.65 10.31
N HIS A 76 0.55 -9.12 10.81
CA HIS A 76 0.47 -10.20 11.79
C HIS A 76 -0.86 -10.94 11.70
N TYR A 77 -0.91 -12.13 12.30
CA TYR A 77 -2.15 -12.87 12.53
C TYR A 77 -2.55 -12.84 14.00
N ASP A 78 -3.85 -12.64 14.25
CA ASP A 78 -4.48 -12.92 15.53
C ASP A 78 -4.76 -14.43 15.67
N VAL A 79 -4.01 -15.09 16.54
CA VAL A 79 -4.09 -16.53 16.79
C VAL A 79 -4.90 -16.78 18.07
N PRO A 80 -6.05 -17.46 18.02
CA PRO A 80 -6.82 -17.74 19.22
C PRO A 80 -6.07 -18.69 20.15
N ALA A 81 -6.23 -18.52 21.47
CA ALA A 81 -5.49 -19.25 22.51
C ALA A 81 -5.40 -20.77 22.29
N HIS A 82 -6.48 -21.40 21.83
CA HIS A 82 -6.54 -22.85 21.60
C HIS A 82 -5.61 -23.34 20.47
N ARG A 83 -5.13 -22.44 19.60
CA ARG A 83 -4.18 -22.74 18.51
C ARG A 83 -2.73 -22.40 18.86
N HIS A 84 -2.46 -21.75 19.99
CA HIS A 84 -1.09 -21.37 20.36
C HIS A 84 -0.18 -22.58 20.50
N ALA A 85 -0.65 -23.65 21.15
CA ALA A 85 0.13 -24.89 21.30
C ALA A 85 0.39 -25.57 19.96
N ASP A 86 -0.58 -25.55 19.04
CA ASP A 86 -0.42 -26.07 17.68
C ASP A 86 0.64 -25.28 16.90
N ALA A 87 0.65 -23.94 17.05
CA ALA A 87 1.66 -23.07 16.42
C ALA A 87 3.07 -23.44 16.87
N VAL A 88 3.28 -23.57 18.19
CA VAL A 88 4.58 -23.97 18.73
C VAL A 88 4.97 -25.38 18.27
N ALA A 89 4.03 -26.32 18.23
CA ALA A 89 4.27 -27.67 17.73
C ALA A 89 4.62 -27.73 16.23
N LEU A 90 4.16 -26.75 15.44
CA LEU A 90 4.49 -26.57 14.03
C LEU A 90 5.88 -25.94 13.82
N GLY A 91 6.55 -25.49 14.89
CA GLY A 91 7.88 -24.86 14.82
C GLY A 91 7.86 -23.33 14.87
N VAL A 92 6.69 -22.72 15.10
CA VAL A 92 6.59 -21.27 15.36
C VAL A 92 7.28 -20.94 16.69
N ARG A 93 8.19 -19.97 16.67
CA ARG A 93 9.00 -19.62 17.84
C ARG A 93 8.22 -18.75 18.83
N ALA A 94 7.93 -19.31 20.00
CA ALA A 94 7.36 -18.54 21.09
C ALA A 94 8.38 -17.50 21.62
N VAL A 95 7.96 -16.24 21.69
CA VAL A 95 8.73 -15.11 22.26
C VAL A 95 7.82 -14.25 23.11
N ASP A 96 8.37 -13.35 23.94
CA ASP A 96 7.51 -12.36 24.61
C ASP A 96 7.05 -11.26 23.63
N GLY A 97 5.97 -10.55 23.96
CA GLY A 97 5.41 -9.53 23.08
C GLY A 97 6.34 -8.34 22.81
N LYS A 98 7.28 -8.00 23.71
CA LYS A 98 8.27 -6.93 23.47
C LYS A 98 9.30 -7.39 22.44
N GLN A 99 9.74 -8.65 22.54
CA GLN A 99 10.64 -9.25 21.56
C GLN A 99 9.94 -9.39 20.20
N LEU A 100 8.69 -9.86 20.17
CA LEU A 100 7.88 -9.96 18.96
C LEU A 100 7.80 -8.61 18.23
N THR A 101 7.46 -7.55 18.95
CA THR A 101 7.35 -6.19 18.39
C THR A 101 8.69 -5.71 17.81
N ARG A 102 9.81 -5.97 18.49
CA ARG A 102 11.15 -5.59 18.01
C ARG A 102 11.55 -6.36 16.75
N LEU A 103 11.21 -7.64 16.67
CA LEU A 103 11.44 -8.46 15.49
C LEU A 103 10.64 -7.92 14.30
N LEU A 104 9.33 -7.68 14.49
CA LEU A 104 8.46 -7.14 13.47
C LEU A 104 8.91 -5.74 12.99
N ILE A 105 9.34 -4.85 13.89
CA ILE A 105 9.90 -3.55 13.50
C ILE A 105 11.20 -3.72 12.70
N ARG A 106 12.13 -4.55 13.18
CA ARG A 106 13.43 -4.77 12.52
C ARG A 106 13.29 -5.40 11.15
N SER A 107 12.29 -6.26 10.96
CA SER A 107 11.98 -6.87 9.67
C SER A 107 11.56 -5.87 8.60
N GLY A 108 11.12 -4.67 9.00
CA GLY A 108 10.52 -3.69 8.08
C GLY A 108 9.06 -3.99 7.71
N LEU A 109 8.53 -5.16 8.08
CA LEU A 109 7.16 -5.60 7.79
C LEU A 109 6.10 -4.87 8.62
N ARG A 110 6.47 -4.26 9.77
CA ARG A 110 5.52 -3.52 10.61
C ARG A 110 4.79 -2.44 9.82
N ILE A 111 3.46 -2.47 9.85
CA ILE A 111 2.54 -1.41 9.44
C ILE A 111 2.01 -0.72 10.71
N PRO A 112 2.49 0.51 11.02
CA PRO A 112 1.99 1.27 12.16
C PRO A 112 0.50 1.55 12.04
N ALA A 113 -0.21 1.75 13.15
CA ALA A 113 -1.65 2.03 13.15
C ALA A 113 -2.06 3.20 12.23
N ARG A 114 -1.21 4.23 12.12
CA ARG A 114 -1.40 5.38 11.21
C ARG A 114 -1.34 4.99 9.73
N GLY A 115 -0.64 3.92 9.39
CA GLY A 115 -0.48 3.37 8.05
C GLY A 115 -1.49 2.29 7.70
N ARG A 116 -2.42 1.95 8.61
CA ARG A 116 -3.47 0.96 8.31
C ARG A 116 -4.51 1.56 7.34
N PRO A 117 -4.98 0.81 6.33
CA PRO A 117 -5.88 1.32 5.29
C PRO A 117 -7.13 2.02 5.85
N ALA A 118 -7.81 1.43 6.83
CA ALA A 118 -9.00 2.02 7.43
C ALA A 118 -8.72 3.38 8.13
N LYS A 119 -7.54 3.52 8.75
CA LYS A 119 -7.16 4.78 9.41
C LYS A 119 -6.76 5.85 8.39
N ILE A 120 -6.11 5.44 7.30
CA ILE A 120 -5.78 6.32 6.18
C ILE A 120 -7.06 6.80 5.51
N ALA A 121 -8.00 5.91 5.17
CA ALA A 121 -9.28 6.27 4.57
C ALA A 121 -10.05 7.29 5.43
N ALA A 122 -10.11 7.08 6.76
CA ALA A 122 -10.73 8.05 7.66
C ALA A 122 -10.02 9.42 7.66
N THR A 123 -8.69 9.43 7.60
CA THR A 123 -7.87 10.66 7.49
C THR A 123 -8.14 11.37 6.17
N LEU A 124 -8.21 10.64 5.06
CA LEU A 124 -8.52 11.17 3.74
C LEU A 124 -9.92 11.78 3.69
N SER A 125 -10.95 11.10 4.22
CA SER A 125 -12.30 11.65 4.30
C SER A 125 -12.38 12.92 5.15
N ASP A 126 -11.59 13.00 6.24
CA ASP A 126 -11.49 14.22 7.05
C ASP A 126 -10.83 15.37 6.28
N ARG A 127 -9.70 15.10 5.59
CA ARG A 127 -9.04 16.09 4.74
C ARG A 127 -9.99 16.60 3.67
N TRP A 128 -10.69 15.72 2.96
CA TRP A 128 -11.68 16.12 1.96
C TRP A 128 -12.74 17.05 2.55
N ARG A 129 -13.37 16.67 3.67
CA ARG A 129 -14.42 17.50 4.31
C ARG A 129 -13.93 18.89 4.74
N ARG A 130 -12.65 19.03 5.11
CA ARG A 130 -12.08 20.32 5.48
C ARG A 130 -11.87 21.26 4.28
N HIS A 131 -11.46 20.72 3.13
CA HIS A 131 -11.19 21.53 1.94
C HIS A 131 -12.44 21.71 1.07
N PHE A 132 -13.26 20.67 0.91
CA PHE A 132 -14.42 20.64 0.01
C PHE A 132 -15.71 20.21 0.75
N PRO A 133 -16.14 20.94 1.79
CA PRO A 133 -17.27 20.54 2.65
C PRO A 133 -18.61 20.42 1.91
N VAL A 134 -18.78 21.11 0.79
CA VAL A 134 -20.02 21.13 -0.01
C VAL A 134 -20.12 19.96 -0.99
N HIS A 135 -19.07 19.15 -1.16
CA HIS A 135 -19.04 17.97 -2.04
C HIS A 135 -18.70 16.66 -1.29
N PRO A 136 -19.40 16.28 -0.20
CA PRO A 136 -19.03 15.11 0.60
C PRO A 136 -19.13 13.79 -0.18
N ALA A 137 -20.13 13.66 -1.06
CA ALA A 137 -20.34 12.46 -1.86
C ALA A 137 -19.19 12.19 -2.85
N LEU A 138 -18.60 13.23 -3.43
CA LEU A 138 -17.45 13.09 -4.31
C LEU A 138 -16.21 12.60 -3.54
N GLY A 139 -15.98 13.14 -2.35
CA GLY A 139 -14.90 12.69 -1.47
C GLY A 139 -15.05 11.23 -1.05
N GLU A 140 -16.25 10.80 -0.70
CA GLU A 140 -16.54 9.39 -0.39
C GLU A 140 -16.28 8.48 -1.60
N ALA A 141 -16.72 8.89 -2.80
CA ALA A 141 -16.49 8.14 -4.03
C ALA A 141 -15.00 8.04 -4.37
N LEU A 142 -14.24 9.12 -4.22
CA LEU A 142 -12.79 9.12 -4.46
C LEU A 142 -12.05 8.24 -3.44
N VAL A 143 -12.33 8.37 -2.14
CA VAL A 143 -11.73 7.49 -1.12
C VAL A 143 -12.05 6.01 -1.41
N SER A 144 -13.26 5.70 -1.87
CA SER A 144 -13.62 4.34 -2.26
C SER A 144 -12.80 3.84 -3.46
N ARG A 145 -12.58 4.66 -4.48
CA ARG A 145 -11.75 4.31 -5.65
C ARG A 145 -10.31 4.05 -5.26
N TRP A 146 -9.71 4.96 -4.48
CA TRP A 146 -8.36 4.80 -3.95
C TRP A 146 -8.23 3.58 -3.00
N GLY A 147 -9.34 3.10 -2.44
CA GLY A 147 -9.39 1.93 -1.56
C GLY A 147 -9.70 0.60 -2.27
N GLU A 148 -9.72 0.56 -3.61
CA GLU A 148 -10.02 -0.68 -4.34
C GLU A 148 -8.99 -1.79 -4.03
N PRO A 149 -9.41 -3.06 -3.81
CA PRO A 149 -8.52 -4.10 -3.28
C PRO A 149 -7.34 -4.51 -4.17
N HIS A 150 -7.40 -4.21 -5.47
CA HIS A 150 -6.32 -4.55 -6.42
C HIS A 150 -5.16 -3.55 -6.39
N ARG A 151 -5.29 -2.44 -5.66
CA ARG A 151 -4.26 -1.40 -5.53
C ARG A 151 -3.32 -1.75 -4.38
N HIS A 152 -2.03 -1.93 -4.68
CA HIS A 152 -1.03 -2.21 -3.64
C HIS A 152 -0.14 -1.01 -3.31
N TYR A 153 0.24 -0.24 -4.33
CA TYR A 153 0.90 1.05 -4.18
C TYR A 153 -0.05 2.20 -4.51
N HIS A 154 -0.71 2.16 -5.67
CA HIS A 154 -1.58 3.24 -6.19
C HIS A 154 -2.95 3.27 -5.50
N GLY A 155 -2.95 3.28 -4.16
CA GLY A 155 -4.11 3.27 -3.29
C GLY A 155 -4.08 4.39 -2.25
N THR A 156 -4.92 4.30 -1.21
CA THR A 156 -5.09 5.38 -0.22
C THR A 156 -3.79 5.85 0.44
N SER A 157 -2.80 4.97 0.59
CA SER A 157 -1.49 5.32 1.16
C SER A 157 -0.71 6.28 0.27
N HIS A 158 -0.70 6.04 -1.05
CA HIS A 158 -0.08 6.93 -2.04
C HIS A 158 -0.75 8.29 -2.06
N LEU A 159 -2.09 8.31 -2.13
CA LEU A 159 -2.84 9.57 -2.07
C LEU A 159 -2.54 10.38 -0.81
N LEU A 160 -2.53 9.74 0.38
CA LEU A 160 -2.22 10.44 1.62
C LEU A 160 -0.80 11.02 1.59
N GLN A 161 0.16 10.24 1.10
CA GLN A 161 1.54 10.67 0.94
C GLN A 161 1.66 11.89 0.01
N ALA A 162 1.05 11.84 -1.18
CA ALA A 162 1.09 12.95 -2.13
C ALA A 162 0.47 14.23 -1.54
N LEU A 163 -0.65 14.09 -0.82
CA LEU A 163 -1.27 15.21 -0.10
C LEU A 163 -0.37 15.76 1.04
N GLU A 164 0.35 14.90 1.77
CA GLU A 164 1.32 15.35 2.79
C GLU A 164 2.55 16.03 2.16
N ALA A 165 2.98 15.58 0.98
CA ALA A 165 4.04 16.23 0.22
C ALA A 165 3.60 17.63 -0.25
N VAL A 166 2.38 17.77 -0.79
CA VAL A 166 1.81 19.07 -1.15
C VAL A 166 1.71 20.02 0.04
N ASP A 167 1.25 19.55 1.21
CA ASP A 167 1.23 20.37 2.42
C ASP A 167 2.64 20.89 2.76
N ARG A 168 3.65 20.03 2.66
CA ARG A 168 5.04 20.42 2.95
C ARG A 168 5.58 21.45 1.97
N LEU A 169 5.32 21.28 0.68
CA LEU A 169 5.80 22.17 -0.38
C LEU A 169 5.09 23.54 -0.39
N THR A 170 3.84 23.58 0.07
CA THR A 170 3.01 24.79 0.07
C THR A 170 2.92 25.47 1.43
N GLY A 171 3.54 24.90 2.48
CA GLY A 171 3.38 25.39 3.85
C GLY A 171 1.95 25.19 4.40
N GLY A 172 1.22 24.19 3.89
CA GLY A 172 -0.14 23.85 4.27
C GLY A 172 -1.21 24.75 3.65
N SER A 173 -0.87 25.49 2.58
CA SER A 173 -1.80 26.36 1.85
C SER A 173 -1.78 26.09 0.34
N PRO A 174 -2.12 24.87 -0.10
CA PRO A 174 -2.22 24.56 -1.53
C PRO A 174 -3.46 25.20 -2.17
N SER A 175 -3.43 25.39 -3.49
CA SER A 175 -4.60 25.79 -4.28
C SER A 175 -5.58 24.62 -4.45
N ASP A 176 -6.85 24.94 -4.67
CA ASP A 176 -7.90 23.94 -4.89
C ASP A 176 -7.61 23.08 -6.14
N GLU A 177 -7.15 23.68 -7.23
CA GLU A 177 -6.77 22.95 -8.45
C GLU A 177 -5.67 21.91 -8.21
N LEU A 178 -4.66 22.22 -7.38
CA LEU A 178 -3.57 21.31 -7.07
C LEU A 178 -4.07 20.18 -6.17
N LEU A 179 -4.84 20.50 -5.13
CA LEU A 179 -5.43 19.48 -4.26
C LEU A 179 -6.31 18.53 -5.06
N LEU A 180 -7.21 19.05 -5.89
CA LEU A 180 -8.08 18.23 -6.73
C LEU A 180 -7.25 17.39 -7.70
N ALA A 181 -6.22 17.94 -8.35
CA ALA A 181 -5.35 17.16 -9.22
C ALA A 181 -4.68 15.99 -8.47
N VAL A 182 -4.20 16.18 -7.24
CA VAL A 182 -3.69 15.08 -6.41
C VAL A 182 -4.77 14.04 -6.13
N TRP A 183 -6.01 14.46 -5.82
CA TRP A 183 -7.12 13.53 -5.59
C TRP A 183 -7.53 12.73 -6.83
N PHE A 184 -7.36 13.31 -8.02
CA PHE A 184 -7.80 12.71 -9.28
C PHE A 184 -6.71 11.93 -10.03
N HIS A 185 -5.41 12.20 -9.85
CA HIS A 185 -4.37 11.71 -10.78
C HIS A 185 -4.37 10.20 -11.05
N ASP A 186 -4.57 9.37 -10.02
CA ASP A 186 -4.78 7.91 -10.16
C ASP A 186 -6.16 7.46 -9.63
N ALA A 187 -7.16 8.35 -9.65
CA ALA A 187 -8.50 8.00 -9.19
C ALA A 187 -9.08 6.82 -10.00
N VAL A 188 -8.69 6.68 -11.27
CA VAL A 188 -8.87 5.46 -12.05
C VAL A 188 -7.52 4.75 -12.16
N TYR A 189 -7.48 3.46 -11.82
CA TYR A 189 -6.26 2.65 -11.92
C TYR A 189 -6.59 1.20 -12.24
N ARG A 190 -6.15 0.75 -13.42
CA ARG A 190 -6.25 -0.64 -13.87
C ARG A 190 -4.89 -1.25 -14.18
N GLY A 191 -3.80 -0.50 -13.95
CA GLY A 191 -2.44 -0.90 -14.30
C GLY A 191 -2.18 -0.83 -15.80
N VAL A 192 -2.86 0.08 -16.52
CA VAL A 192 -2.70 0.28 -17.96
C VAL A 192 -2.09 1.67 -18.19
N PRO A 193 -0.75 1.76 -18.38
CA PRO A 193 -0.05 3.03 -18.48
C PRO A 193 -0.64 3.96 -19.57
N GLY A 194 -0.75 5.25 -19.26
CA GLY A 194 -1.31 6.29 -20.12
C GLY A 194 -2.83 6.33 -20.12
N ARG A 195 -3.49 5.16 -20.16
CA ARG A 195 -4.95 5.07 -20.18
C ARG A 195 -5.56 5.42 -18.82
N ASP A 196 -4.90 5.03 -17.73
CA ASP A 196 -5.39 5.29 -16.38
C ASP A 196 -5.39 6.80 -16.07
N GLU A 197 -4.36 7.53 -16.51
CA GLU A 197 -4.24 8.98 -16.38
C GLU A 197 -5.29 9.70 -17.26
N GLU A 198 -5.50 9.25 -18.50
CA GLU A 198 -6.55 9.77 -19.38
C GLU A 198 -7.97 9.56 -18.80
N GLU A 199 -8.27 8.35 -18.29
CA GLU A 199 -9.57 8.05 -17.66
C GLU A 199 -9.76 8.85 -16.36
N SER A 200 -8.69 9.08 -15.60
CA SER A 200 -8.67 9.94 -14.40
C SER A 200 -8.90 11.42 -14.73
N ALA A 201 -8.30 11.92 -15.80
CA ALA A 201 -8.51 13.28 -16.29
C ALA A 201 -9.96 13.48 -16.77
N GLU A 202 -10.51 12.53 -17.54
CA GLU A 202 -11.91 12.57 -17.98
C GLU A 202 -12.88 12.48 -16.80
N LEU A 203 -12.52 11.70 -15.77
CA LEU A 203 -13.27 11.67 -14.53
C LEU A 203 -13.29 13.03 -13.84
N ALA A 204 -12.17 13.74 -13.75
CA ALA A 204 -12.11 15.09 -13.20
C ALA A 204 -13.00 16.07 -14.00
N ARG A 205 -12.93 16.03 -15.34
CA ARG A 205 -13.77 16.88 -16.22
C ARG A 205 -15.25 16.70 -15.96
N ARG A 206 -15.70 15.47 -15.69
CA ARG A 206 -17.11 15.17 -15.44
C ARG A 206 -17.56 15.55 -14.04
N GLU A 207 -16.79 15.19 -13.01
CA GLU A 207 -17.20 15.34 -11.61
C GLU A 207 -17.05 16.79 -11.10
N LEU A 208 -16.14 17.57 -11.68
CA LEU A 208 -15.92 18.98 -11.35
C LEU A 208 -16.77 19.91 -12.22
N THR A 209 -18.05 19.56 -12.34
CA THR A 209 -19.08 20.34 -13.06
C THR A 209 -20.23 20.70 -12.13
N GLY A 210 -20.90 21.82 -12.42
CA GLY A 210 -22.07 22.26 -11.67
C GLY A 210 -21.77 23.21 -10.51
N ASP A 211 -22.77 23.40 -9.65
CA ASP A 211 -22.75 24.40 -8.58
C ASP A 211 -21.66 24.08 -7.54
N GLY A 212 -20.88 25.10 -7.17
CA GLY A 212 -19.81 24.99 -6.17
C GLY A 212 -18.38 24.93 -6.74
N TRP A 213 -18.24 24.72 -8.05
CA TRP A 213 -16.95 24.74 -8.74
C TRP A 213 -16.78 25.99 -9.61
N GLU A 214 -15.56 26.52 -9.66
CA GLU A 214 -15.22 27.61 -10.57
C GLU A 214 -15.32 27.15 -12.03
N PRO A 215 -15.85 27.99 -12.95
CA PRO A 215 -15.90 27.67 -14.37
C PRO A 215 -14.50 27.33 -14.91
N GLY A 216 -14.37 26.18 -15.58
CA GLY A 216 -13.10 25.70 -16.15
C GLY A 216 -12.20 24.95 -15.18
N LEU A 217 -12.54 24.85 -13.88
CA LEU A 217 -11.72 24.12 -12.90
C LEU A 217 -11.52 22.65 -13.28
N GLY A 218 -12.57 21.97 -13.76
CA GLY A 218 -12.47 20.57 -14.20
C GLY A 218 -11.49 20.37 -15.36
N GLU A 219 -11.43 21.33 -16.30
CA GLU A 219 -10.46 21.31 -17.39
C GLU A 219 -9.04 21.47 -16.86
N ARG A 220 -8.84 22.46 -15.99
CA ARG A 220 -7.54 22.74 -15.38
C ARG A 220 -7.01 21.56 -14.57
N VAL A 221 -7.87 20.91 -13.79
CA VAL A 221 -7.50 19.70 -13.04
C VAL A 221 -7.14 18.57 -13.99
N ALA A 222 -7.89 18.38 -15.08
CA ALA A 222 -7.59 17.35 -16.07
C ALA A 222 -6.24 17.59 -16.78
N GLU A 223 -5.92 18.85 -17.13
CA GLU A 223 -4.61 19.21 -17.67
C GLU A 223 -3.49 18.83 -16.69
N LEU A 224 -3.64 19.17 -15.40
CA LEU A 224 -2.67 18.82 -14.36
C LEU A 224 -2.51 17.31 -14.22
N VAL A 225 -3.62 16.55 -14.19
CA VAL A 225 -3.58 15.08 -14.13
C VAL A 225 -2.80 14.50 -15.31
N LEU A 226 -3.03 14.98 -16.54
CA LEU A 226 -2.32 14.46 -17.71
C LEU A 226 -0.80 14.69 -17.68
N VAL A 227 -0.30 15.63 -16.87
CA VAL A 227 1.14 15.84 -16.69
C VAL A 227 1.82 14.63 -16.02
N THR A 228 1.09 13.85 -15.22
CA THR A 228 1.65 12.67 -14.52
C THR A 228 1.96 11.51 -15.47
N LEU A 229 1.46 11.51 -16.70
CA LEU A 229 1.76 10.47 -17.71
C LEU A 229 3.25 10.42 -18.06
N ALA A 230 3.89 11.59 -18.18
CA ALA A 230 5.29 11.71 -18.58
C ALA A 230 6.20 12.24 -17.46
N HIS A 231 5.61 12.68 -16.33
CA HIS A 231 6.31 13.36 -15.23
C HIS A 231 7.20 14.52 -15.71
N ARG A 232 6.73 15.25 -16.73
CA ARG A 232 7.43 16.38 -17.37
C ARG A 232 6.56 17.63 -17.34
N PRO A 233 6.49 18.32 -16.19
CA PRO A 233 5.71 19.53 -16.03
C PRO A 233 6.30 20.69 -16.85
N ASP A 234 5.47 21.69 -17.16
CA ASP A 234 5.96 22.98 -17.64
C ASP A 234 6.62 23.72 -16.47
N PRO A 235 7.91 24.09 -16.53
CA PRO A 235 8.58 24.82 -15.45
C PRO A 235 7.92 26.17 -15.10
N ALA A 236 7.14 26.75 -16.01
CA ALA A 236 6.37 27.98 -15.77
C ALA A 236 5.05 27.72 -15.01
N ASP A 237 4.55 26.49 -15.02
CA ASP A 237 3.33 26.08 -14.31
C ASP A 237 3.69 25.43 -12.97
N ARG A 238 3.70 26.25 -11.94
CA ARG A 238 4.02 25.82 -10.57
C ARG A 238 3.11 24.70 -10.06
N SER A 239 1.81 24.69 -10.38
CA SER A 239 0.90 23.63 -9.92
C SER A 239 1.30 22.29 -10.54
N SER A 240 1.68 22.28 -11.81
CA SER A 240 2.15 21.06 -12.49
C SER A 240 3.46 20.53 -11.89
N CYS A 241 4.42 21.42 -11.59
CA CYS A 241 5.66 21.07 -10.92
C CYS A 241 5.40 20.46 -9.54
N LEU A 242 4.55 21.09 -8.73
CA LEU A 242 4.23 20.61 -7.38
C LEU A 242 3.49 19.27 -7.40
N LEU A 243 2.61 19.03 -8.37
CA LEU A 243 1.93 17.74 -8.52
C LEU A 243 2.92 16.62 -8.81
N VAL A 244 3.79 16.80 -9.82
CA VAL A 244 4.81 15.81 -10.19
C VAL A 244 5.78 15.57 -9.04
N ASP A 245 6.22 16.62 -8.35
CA ASP A 245 7.13 16.48 -7.21
C ASP A 245 6.48 15.75 -6.04
N ALA A 246 5.19 15.97 -5.79
CA ALA A 246 4.44 15.29 -4.74
C ALA A 246 4.23 13.81 -5.06
N ASP A 247 3.85 13.49 -6.30
CA ASP A 247 3.66 12.12 -6.81
C ASP A 247 4.97 11.31 -6.71
N LEU A 248 6.09 11.91 -7.12
CA LEU A 248 7.41 11.27 -7.10
C LEU A 248 8.10 11.31 -5.72
N SER A 249 7.50 11.94 -4.70
CA SER A 249 8.14 12.16 -3.40
C SER A 249 8.56 10.86 -2.69
N ILE A 250 7.91 9.72 -2.98
CA ILE A 250 8.27 8.40 -2.42
C ILE A 250 9.70 8.00 -2.78
N LEU A 251 10.20 8.47 -3.92
CA LEU A 251 11.54 8.14 -4.37
C LEU A 251 12.56 8.68 -3.36
N GLY A 252 12.31 9.87 -2.80
CA GLY A 252 13.09 10.47 -1.73
C GLY A 252 12.78 9.99 -0.30
N GLY A 253 11.95 8.95 -0.16
CA GLY A 253 11.64 8.31 1.13
C GLY A 253 12.85 7.62 1.75
N SER A 254 12.77 7.26 3.04
CA SER A 254 13.81 6.43 3.66
C SER A 254 14.00 5.10 2.90
N PRO A 255 15.18 4.45 2.97
CA PRO A 255 15.40 3.20 2.24
C PRO A 255 14.32 2.14 2.49
N THR A 256 13.85 2.00 3.74
CA THR A 256 12.77 1.07 4.10
C THR A 256 11.41 1.46 3.51
N GLU A 257 11.10 2.75 3.43
CA GLU A 257 9.86 3.21 2.77
C GLU A 257 9.92 2.96 1.27
N TYR A 258 11.07 3.21 0.65
CA TYR A 258 11.30 2.94 -0.76
C TYR A 258 11.21 1.45 -1.09
N ASP A 259 11.84 0.58 -0.29
CA ASP A 259 11.78 -0.87 -0.52
C ASP A 259 10.34 -1.40 -0.41
N ARG A 260 9.54 -0.84 0.52
CA ARG A 260 8.11 -1.16 0.62
C ARG A 260 7.34 -0.68 -0.61
N TYR A 261 7.64 0.51 -1.11
CA TYR A 261 7.08 1.04 -2.35
C TYR A 261 7.40 0.13 -3.54
N ALA A 262 8.68 -0.22 -3.75
CA ALA A 262 9.11 -1.08 -4.85
C ALA A 262 8.46 -2.46 -4.79
N ALA A 263 8.36 -3.06 -3.60
CA ALA A 263 7.64 -4.33 -3.39
C ALA A 263 6.14 -4.21 -3.67
N ALA A 264 5.50 -3.11 -3.28
CA ALA A 264 4.10 -2.86 -3.56
C ALA A 264 3.83 -2.72 -5.07
N VAL A 265 4.68 -1.99 -5.80
CA VAL A 265 4.63 -1.91 -7.27
C VAL A 265 4.82 -3.29 -7.89
N ARG A 266 5.81 -4.10 -7.44
CA ARG A 266 5.99 -5.47 -7.96
C ARG A 266 4.71 -6.30 -7.83
N ARG A 267 3.95 -6.17 -6.74
CA ARG A 267 2.67 -6.89 -6.55
C ARG A 267 1.58 -6.46 -7.54
N GLU A 268 1.50 -5.20 -7.93
CA GLU A 268 0.52 -4.75 -8.94
C GLU A 268 0.78 -5.39 -10.31
N TYR A 269 2.05 -5.71 -10.59
CA TYR A 269 2.48 -6.36 -11.81
C TYR A 269 2.73 -7.86 -11.65
N GLU A 270 2.17 -8.54 -10.63
CA GLU A 270 2.39 -9.99 -10.39
C GLU A 270 2.15 -10.85 -11.65
N HIS A 271 1.22 -10.41 -12.49
CA HIS A 271 0.85 -11.04 -13.76
C HIS A 271 1.93 -10.95 -14.85
N VAL A 272 2.90 -10.05 -14.71
CA VAL A 272 4.04 -9.90 -15.62
C VAL A 272 5.18 -10.82 -15.18
N PRO A 273 5.76 -11.64 -16.09
CA PRO A 273 6.92 -12.47 -15.78
C PRO A 273 8.10 -11.67 -15.23
N ASP A 274 8.80 -12.24 -14.24
CA ASP A 274 9.90 -11.56 -13.54
C ASP A 274 10.97 -10.94 -14.47
N PRO A 275 11.49 -11.62 -15.51
CA PRO A 275 12.50 -11.02 -16.40
C PRO A 275 11.97 -9.81 -17.16
N GLU A 276 10.72 -9.86 -17.60
CA GLU A 276 10.06 -8.78 -18.35
C GLU A 276 9.78 -7.58 -17.45
N PHE A 277 9.24 -7.83 -16.24
CA PHE A 277 9.01 -6.80 -15.24
C PHE A 277 10.32 -6.08 -14.88
N ARG A 278 11.38 -6.84 -14.58
CA ARG A 278 12.67 -6.27 -14.19
C ARG A 278 13.27 -5.38 -15.27
N ALA A 279 13.25 -5.85 -16.52
CA ALA A 279 13.75 -5.08 -17.66
C ALA A 279 12.93 -3.78 -17.87
N ALA A 280 11.60 -3.89 -17.88
CA ALA A 280 10.70 -2.75 -18.07
C ALA A 280 10.81 -1.74 -16.93
N ARG A 281 10.81 -2.20 -15.68
CA ARG A 281 10.94 -1.35 -14.49
C ARG A 281 12.27 -0.61 -14.46
N ALA A 282 13.38 -1.29 -14.76
CA ALA A 282 14.68 -0.64 -14.84
C ALA A 282 14.71 0.44 -15.92
N GLU A 283 14.05 0.21 -17.07
CA GLU A 283 13.98 1.20 -18.15
C GLU A 283 13.15 2.44 -17.77
N VAL A 284 12.00 2.23 -17.11
CA VAL A 284 11.18 3.34 -16.57
C VAL A 284 12.00 4.18 -15.61
N LEU A 285 12.70 3.54 -14.66
CA LEU A 285 13.53 4.24 -13.68
C LEU A 285 14.71 4.98 -14.32
N ARG A 286 15.36 4.40 -15.32
CA ARG A 286 16.42 5.07 -16.08
C ARG A 286 15.89 6.29 -16.83
N THR A 287 14.74 6.15 -17.48
CA THR A 287 14.07 7.24 -18.20
C THR A 287 13.72 8.38 -17.25
N LEU A 288 13.18 8.06 -16.08
CA LEU A 288 12.88 9.02 -15.03
C LEU A 288 14.15 9.74 -14.53
N MET A 289 15.27 9.03 -14.42
CA MET A 289 16.56 9.60 -13.97
C MET A 289 17.35 10.34 -15.05
N ALA A 290 16.92 10.27 -16.32
CA ALA A 290 17.71 10.73 -17.46
C ALA A 290 17.93 12.25 -17.49
N THR A 291 17.04 13.04 -16.87
CA THR A 291 17.15 14.51 -16.84
C THR A 291 17.21 14.99 -15.40
N PRO A 292 18.35 15.55 -14.94
CA PRO A 292 18.44 16.22 -13.66
C PRO A 292 17.98 17.69 -13.73
N PRO A 293 17.37 18.23 -12.67
CA PRO A 293 16.93 17.55 -11.44
C PRO A 293 15.69 16.68 -11.67
N LEU A 294 15.45 15.69 -10.79
CA LEU A 294 14.22 14.88 -10.80
C LEU A 294 13.03 15.69 -10.29
N PHE A 295 13.26 16.50 -9.26
CA PHE A 295 12.26 17.40 -8.69
C PHE A 295 12.40 18.82 -9.24
N HIS A 296 11.30 19.56 -9.28
CA HIS A 296 11.20 20.85 -9.96
C HIS A 296 11.17 22.04 -8.98
N ASP A 297 10.39 21.94 -7.90
CA ASP A 297 10.34 22.94 -6.85
C ASP A 297 11.64 22.93 -6.04
N PRO A 298 12.26 24.09 -5.73
CA PRO A 298 13.51 24.15 -5.00
C PRO A 298 13.47 23.44 -3.63
N LEU A 299 12.32 23.48 -2.94
CA LEU A 299 12.15 22.77 -1.68
C LEU A 299 12.07 21.26 -1.92
N ALA A 300 11.37 20.80 -2.96
CA ALA A 300 11.32 19.37 -3.32
C ALA A 300 12.73 18.81 -3.61
N VAL A 301 13.54 19.56 -4.38
CA VAL A 301 14.94 19.22 -4.66
C VAL A 301 15.74 19.08 -3.36
N GLN A 302 15.63 20.05 -2.46
CA GLN A 302 16.33 20.01 -1.17
C GLN A 302 15.93 18.81 -0.31
N LEU A 303 14.65 18.44 -0.35
CA LEU A 303 14.09 17.41 0.51
C LEU A 303 14.37 15.98 0.03
N TRP A 304 14.34 15.76 -1.28
CA TRP A 304 14.17 14.41 -1.83
C TRP A 304 15.19 14.02 -2.90
N GLU A 305 15.80 14.96 -3.64
CA GLU A 305 16.62 14.65 -4.83
C GLU A 305 17.75 13.66 -4.53
N ALA A 306 18.59 13.96 -3.52
CA ALA A 306 19.75 13.14 -3.20
C ALA A 306 19.34 11.71 -2.85
N ARG A 307 18.33 11.55 -1.99
CA ARG A 307 17.86 10.23 -1.55
C ARG A 307 17.12 9.48 -2.65
N ALA A 308 16.37 10.19 -3.50
CA ALA A 308 15.73 9.60 -4.67
C ALA A 308 16.74 8.98 -5.61
N ARG A 309 17.85 9.67 -5.89
CA ARG A 309 18.92 9.14 -6.73
C ARG A 309 19.59 7.92 -6.12
N GLU A 310 19.87 7.94 -4.82
CA GLU A 310 20.45 6.79 -4.11
C GLU A 310 19.52 5.56 -4.17
N ASN A 311 18.24 5.76 -3.87
CA ASN A 311 17.25 4.68 -3.88
C ASN A 311 17.01 4.11 -5.29
N VAL A 312 16.80 4.98 -6.28
CA VAL A 312 16.52 4.56 -7.66
C VAL A 312 17.74 3.87 -8.28
N THR A 313 18.96 4.38 -8.04
CA THR A 313 20.18 3.71 -8.49
C THR A 313 20.30 2.31 -7.89
N ARG A 314 20.06 2.18 -6.58
CA ARG A 314 20.06 0.87 -5.89
C ARG A 314 19.04 -0.10 -6.51
N GLU A 315 17.82 0.36 -6.80
CA GLU A 315 16.81 -0.50 -7.44
C GLU A 315 17.25 -0.94 -8.84
N ILE A 316 17.75 -0.01 -9.67
CA ILE A 316 18.24 -0.33 -11.03
C ILE A 316 19.35 -1.37 -10.99
N GLU A 317 20.32 -1.25 -10.07
CA GLU A 317 21.40 -2.23 -9.88
C GLU A 317 20.84 -3.61 -9.50
N GLN A 318 19.92 -3.65 -8.54
CA GLN A 318 19.27 -4.89 -8.11
C GLN A 318 18.46 -5.57 -9.22
N LEU A 319 17.78 -4.78 -10.05
CA LEU A 319 17.00 -5.27 -11.20
C LEU A 319 17.89 -5.77 -12.35
N SER A 320 19.12 -5.25 -12.46
CA SER A 320 20.06 -5.60 -13.55
C SER A 320 21.01 -6.75 -13.19
N ALA A 321 21.17 -7.07 -11.90
CA ALA A 321 22.17 -8.04 -11.42
C ALA A 321 21.72 -9.52 -11.42
N ALA A 322 20.48 -9.83 -11.81
CA ALA A 322 19.95 -11.20 -11.81
C ALA A 322 19.51 -11.64 -13.20
#